data_AF-A0A437AGT4-F1
#
_entry.id   AF-A0A437AGT4-F1
#
_cell.length_a   1.000
_cell.length_b   1.000
_cell.length_c   1.000
_cell.angle_alpha   90.00
_cell.angle_beta   90.00
_cell.angle_gamma   90.00
#
_symmetry.space_group_name_H-M   'P 1'
#
loop_
_entity.id
_entity.type
_entity.pdbx_description
1 polymer ?
#
loop_
_entity_poly.entity_id
_entity_poly.type
_entity_poly.pdbx_seq_one_letter_code
_entity_poly.pdbx_strand_id
1 'polypeptide(L)'
;MTSFSFCEKEFGSRDPRGTPFEKKRYFPSSEQTYIGGYLCNLEQTIISTSSNDTKTMATIFDLPNELVVEVGAKFDEDDWLALRMTCQTLNDQLREFHLNSKYKRRKVFLVRQSIENLVKISQHPSGMNLRVQHLEISCQSPYALEGYRRFGYNHTLLKSPSLKKNEINIMLESDRVAEQYHTETDTNSEMHAINASLMKALSNLPNLEGFCFAAGERVAKLTRPEWNLFYPSLKLEPGMRFPEGLRMRKITDMRVSRVAVDQGWNSILRTICSMSKPKPSLRYLTWEHSTETFSINDASAFLGCTIKSVFPNLQILKVVLDFRTDTTGSWRARFPQWLSSIGAALEELEIDFNEDDNLDDELYQEIIPLPEVHLLSGLRKLNLHGFRLDAENFIVFLAHCKGSLRELTLCRLAMPNAKENCFKILKFLNSGFKLRLFKLKLQDYGCDSLVSEVIEYLLPDLEIVGDWSLHSTVCKVEGWDPKIGWSLKKHLERELDAHNSPDKFWDSISDGLWVDSEILKSFSYEDSDESNSNSIGPDDYDSDYKDWFLI
;
A
#
# COMPACT_ATOMS: atom_id res chain seq x y z
N MET A 1 9.78 -1.54 55.64
CA MET A 1 11.24 -1.50 55.93
C MET A 1 11.83 -2.85 55.54
N THR A 2 12.39 -2.93 54.33
CA THR A 2 13.30 -4.00 53.90
C THR A 2 13.97 -3.50 52.62
N SER A 3 15.23 -3.10 52.79
CA SER A 3 16.15 -2.65 51.75
C SER A 3 16.77 -3.85 51.03
N PHE A 4 16.84 -3.82 49.70
CA PHE A 4 17.70 -4.72 48.93
C PHE A 4 18.85 -3.92 48.32
N SER A 5 20.07 -4.25 48.76
CA SER A 5 21.34 -3.74 48.24
C SER A 5 21.75 -4.51 46.99
N PHE A 6 22.15 -3.80 45.94
CA PHE A 6 22.84 -4.38 44.80
C PHE A 6 24.33 -4.58 45.14
N CYS A 7 24.84 -5.77 44.83
CA CYS A 7 26.23 -6.18 45.02
C CYS A 7 26.93 -6.14 43.66
N GLU A 8 27.85 -5.20 43.47
CA GLU A 8 28.74 -5.13 42.31
C GLU A 8 29.80 -6.24 42.42
N LYS A 9 29.97 -7.02 41.36
CA LYS A 9 31.14 -7.87 41.16
C LYS A 9 31.88 -7.41 39.92
N GLU A 10 33.03 -6.80 40.15
CA GLU A 10 34.08 -6.61 39.15
C GLU A 10 34.70 -7.96 38.77
N PHE A 11 34.95 -8.14 37.48
CA PHE A 11 35.99 -9.05 37.00
C PHE A 11 36.82 -8.31 35.94
N GLY A 12 38.07 -8.03 36.31
CA GLY A 12 39.10 -7.66 35.35
C GLY A 12 39.82 -8.89 34.82
N SER A 13 40.17 -8.88 33.54
CA SER A 13 41.39 -9.52 33.07
C SER A 13 41.94 -8.76 31.86
N ARG A 14 43.26 -8.54 31.91
CA ARG A 14 44.11 -7.96 30.87
C ARG A 14 44.49 -9.04 29.86
N ASP A 15 44.64 -8.67 28.59
CA ASP A 15 45.71 -9.20 27.74
C ASP A 15 46.27 -8.05 26.87
N PRO A 16 47.61 -7.88 26.75
CA PRO A 16 48.24 -6.79 26.05
C PRO A 16 48.76 -7.25 24.68
N ARG A 17 48.27 -6.65 23.61
CA ARG A 17 48.98 -6.48 22.33
C ARG A 17 48.13 -5.63 21.39
N GLY A 18 48.73 -4.54 20.90
CA GLY A 18 48.04 -3.50 20.15
C GLY A 18 47.83 -3.80 18.68
N THR A 19 46.73 -3.26 18.14
CA THR A 19 46.64 -2.39 16.96
C THR A 19 45.15 -2.02 16.75
N PRO A 20 44.83 -0.82 16.24
CA PRO A 20 43.45 -0.33 16.23
C PRO A 20 42.71 -0.85 15.00
N PHE A 21 41.68 -1.67 15.21
CA PHE A 21 40.66 -1.93 14.20
C PHE A 21 39.43 -1.07 14.50
N GLU A 22 39.17 -0.09 13.63
CA GLU A 22 37.88 0.60 13.56
C GLU A 22 36.80 -0.41 13.16
N LYS A 23 36.12 -0.98 14.16
CA LYS A 23 34.86 -1.70 13.95
C LYS A 23 33.72 -0.67 13.88
N LYS A 24 33.34 -0.26 12.67
CA LYS A 24 32.01 0.27 12.39
C LYS A 24 30.98 -0.82 12.74
N ARG A 25 30.30 -0.66 13.87
CA ARG A 25 29.11 -1.46 14.19
C ARG A 25 27.94 -0.87 13.42
N TYR A 26 27.51 -1.58 12.37
CA TYR A 26 26.15 -1.48 11.87
C TYR A 26 25.20 -2.04 12.93
N PHE A 27 24.35 -1.19 13.48
CA PHE A 27 23.14 -1.62 14.17
C PHE A 27 22.01 -1.65 13.14
N PRO A 28 21.37 -2.80 12.86
CA PRO A 28 20.05 -2.78 12.28
C PRO A 28 19.08 -2.33 13.38
N SER A 29 18.50 -1.16 13.21
CA SER A 29 17.41 -0.64 14.04
C SER A 29 16.18 -1.53 13.86
N SER A 30 16.01 -2.52 14.73
CA SER A 30 14.70 -3.10 14.98
C SER A 30 13.94 -2.17 15.91
N GLU A 31 12.84 -1.62 15.42
CA GLU A 31 11.88 -0.87 16.23
C GLU A 31 11.31 -1.80 17.31
N GLN A 32 11.92 -1.78 18.48
CA GLN A 32 11.35 -2.31 19.71
C GLN A 32 10.56 -1.19 20.37
N THR A 33 9.24 -1.23 20.23
CA THR A 33 8.32 -0.30 20.92
C THR A 33 8.26 -0.67 22.40
N TYR A 34 9.23 -0.17 23.17
CA TYR A 34 9.21 -0.28 24.63
C TYR A 34 8.34 0.86 25.19
N ILE A 35 7.15 0.53 25.69
CA ILE A 35 6.22 1.47 26.36
C ILE A 35 6.90 2.21 27.52
N GLY A 36 7.87 1.57 28.19
CA GLY A 36 8.66 2.19 29.26
C GLY A 36 9.55 3.35 28.80
N GLY A 37 10.01 3.35 27.55
CA GLY A 37 10.85 4.44 27.01
C GLY A 37 10.05 5.71 26.66
N TYR A 38 8.82 5.54 26.19
CA TYR A 38 7.96 6.66 25.81
C TYR A 38 7.39 7.41 27.02
N LEU A 39 7.05 6.69 28.10
CA LEU A 39 6.65 7.32 29.35
C LEU A 39 7.82 8.09 30.00
N CYS A 40 9.06 7.58 29.94
CA CYS A 40 10.25 8.32 30.38
C CYS A 40 10.55 9.57 29.54
N ASN A 41 10.30 9.56 28.22
CA ASN A 41 10.48 10.75 27.39
C ASN A 41 9.39 11.81 27.61
N LEU A 42 8.17 11.39 27.96
CA LEU A 42 7.11 12.31 28.41
C LEU A 42 7.50 12.98 29.74
N GLU A 43 8.07 12.22 30.69
CA GLU A 43 8.61 12.78 31.93
C GLU A 43 9.69 13.84 31.66
N GLN A 44 10.63 13.60 30.74
CA GLN A 44 11.69 14.57 30.42
C GLN A 44 11.15 15.85 29.76
N THR A 45 10.13 15.74 28.90
CA THR A 45 9.54 16.90 28.23
C THR A 45 8.76 17.78 29.22
N ILE A 46 8.03 17.18 30.16
CA ILE A 46 7.26 17.87 31.21
C ILE A 46 8.20 18.51 32.27
N ILE A 47 9.41 17.98 32.45
CA ILE A 47 10.32 18.48 33.49
C ILE A 47 11.05 19.78 33.10
N SER A 48 11.19 20.11 31.81
CA SER A 48 12.02 21.24 31.36
C SER A 48 11.41 22.65 31.48
N THR A 49 10.16 22.79 31.92
CA THR A 49 9.45 24.08 32.04
C THR A 49 8.82 24.28 33.43
N SER A 50 9.61 24.36 34.51
CA SER A 50 9.16 25.02 35.75
C SER A 50 10.27 25.04 36.81
N SER A 51 10.65 26.25 37.22
CA SER A 51 11.41 26.51 38.44
C SER A 51 10.45 26.77 39.61
N ASN A 52 10.58 25.96 40.67
CA ASN A 52 10.10 26.19 42.03
C ASN A 52 8.62 26.57 42.20
N ASP A 53 7.76 25.56 42.16
CA ASP A 53 6.64 25.39 43.11
C ASP A 53 6.25 23.91 43.09
N THR A 54 5.66 23.40 44.17
CA THR A 54 5.31 21.97 44.38
C THR A 54 4.81 21.31 43.09
N LYS A 55 5.70 20.58 42.42
CA LYS A 55 5.49 20.01 41.08
C LYS A 55 4.54 18.82 41.24
N THR A 56 3.24 19.08 41.18
CA THR A 56 2.25 18.04 40.86
C THR A 56 2.73 17.41 39.56
N MET A 57 3.17 16.15 39.61
CA MET A 57 3.44 15.40 38.40
C MET A 57 2.16 15.42 37.59
N ALA A 58 2.19 16.02 36.40
CA ALA A 58 1.07 15.99 35.48
C ALA A 58 0.73 14.53 35.24
N THR A 59 -0.47 14.14 35.65
CA THR A 59 -0.93 12.77 35.48
C THR A 59 -1.55 12.64 34.11
N ILE A 60 -1.73 11.41 33.62
CA ILE A 60 -2.45 11.17 32.35
C ILE A 60 -3.88 11.77 32.37
N PHE A 61 -4.45 11.96 33.56
CA PHE A 61 -5.75 12.59 33.79
C PHE A 61 -5.78 14.08 33.43
N ASP A 62 -4.61 14.72 33.40
CA ASP A 62 -4.44 16.15 33.16
C ASP A 62 -4.01 16.47 31.71
N LEU A 63 -3.87 15.44 30.85
CA LEU A 63 -3.48 15.66 29.46
C LEU A 63 -4.61 16.37 28.69
N PRO A 64 -4.29 17.48 27.99
CA PRO A 64 -5.19 18.07 27.02
C PRO A 64 -5.63 17.05 25.96
N ASN A 65 -6.86 17.19 25.46
CA ASN A 65 -7.42 16.28 24.47
C ASN A 65 -6.53 16.18 23.22
N GLU A 66 -5.84 17.25 22.86
CA GLU A 66 -4.92 17.31 21.73
C GLU A 66 -3.74 16.34 21.91
N LEU A 67 -3.17 16.27 23.12
CA LEU A 67 -2.10 15.32 23.43
C LEU A 67 -2.62 13.89 23.52
N VAL A 68 -3.84 13.69 24.03
CA VAL A 68 -4.50 12.36 24.01
C VAL A 68 -4.72 11.88 22.58
N VAL A 69 -5.11 12.77 21.67
CA VAL A 69 -5.23 12.48 20.23
C VAL A 69 -3.86 12.08 19.65
N GLU A 70 -2.82 12.85 19.95
CA GLU A 70 -1.48 12.64 19.40
C GLU A 70 -0.84 11.33 19.89
N VAL A 71 -0.83 11.09 21.20
CA VAL A 71 -0.31 9.85 21.78
C VAL A 71 -1.19 8.67 21.35
N GLY A 72 -2.49 8.89 21.37
CA GLY A 72 -3.50 7.93 21.01
C GLY A 72 -3.46 7.45 19.55
N ALA A 73 -2.83 8.20 18.65
CA ALA A 73 -2.63 7.79 17.27
C ALA A 73 -1.78 6.50 17.16
N LYS A 74 -1.02 6.16 18.22
CA LYS A 74 -0.21 4.94 18.28
C LYS A 74 -0.89 3.79 19.02
N PHE A 75 -2.05 4.02 19.66
CA PHE A 75 -2.75 3.04 20.46
C PHE A 75 -3.72 2.21 19.61
N ASP A 76 -3.71 0.90 19.82
CA ASP A 76 -4.71 0.01 19.26
C ASP A 76 -5.99 -0.04 20.15
N GLU A 77 -7.01 -0.79 19.71
CA GLU A 77 -8.26 -0.93 20.47
C GLU A 77 -8.03 -1.40 21.91
N ASP A 78 -7.11 -2.34 22.12
CA ASP A 78 -6.89 -2.95 23.42
C ASP A 78 -6.08 -2.02 24.35
N ASP A 79 -5.15 -1.22 23.80
CA ASP A 79 -4.48 -0.15 24.54
C ASP A 79 -5.49 0.85 25.10
N TRP A 80 -6.42 1.31 24.26
CA TRP A 80 -7.50 2.20 24.67
C TRP A 80 -8.42 1.56 25.71
N LEU A 81 -8.74 0.28 25.55
CA LEU A 81 -9.57 -0.45 26.50
C LEU A 81 -8.87 -0.59 27.86
N ALA A 82 -7.57 -0.90 27.87
CA ALA A 82 -6.78 -1.02 29.09
C ALA A 82 -6.75 0.30 29.88
N LEU A 83 -6.56 1.43 29.18
CA LEU A 83 -6.62 2.75 29.82
C LEU A 83 -7.99 3.03 30.43
N ARG A 84 -9.07 2.72 29.70
CA ARG A 84 -10.44 2.86 30.21
C ARG A 84 -10.70 1.97 31.43
N MET A 85 -10.12 0.79 31.48
CA MET A 85 -10.29 -0.14 32.60
C MET A 85 -9.49 0.26 33.85
N THR A 86 -8.62 1.28 33.76
CA THR A 86 -7.75 1.69 34.88
C THR A 86 -8.55 2.42 35.97
N CYS A 87 -9.45 3.35 35.61
CA CYS A 87 -10.38 3.98 36.55
C CYS A 87 -11.57 4.65 35.84
N GLN A 88 -12.59 5.05 36.59
CA GLN A 88 -13.82 5.67 36.06
C GLN A 88 -13.54 6.96 35.27
N THR A 89 -12.64 7.81 35.76
CA THR A 89 -12.29 9.08 35.09
C THR A 89 -11.73 8.85 33.68
N LEU A 90 -10.77 7.93 33.53
CA LEU A 90 -10.23 7.57 32.22
C LEU A 90 -11.24 6.85 31.36
N ASN A 91 -12.11 6.03 31.95
CA ASN A 91 -13.22 5.45 31.20
C ASN A 91 -14.06 6.55 30.54
N ASP A 92 -14.44 7.59 31.29
CA ASP A 92 -15.32 8.64 30.79
C ASP A 92 -14.63 9.55 29.76
N GLN A 93 -13.36 9.89 29.98
CA GLN A 93 -12.54 10.69 29.05
C GLN A 93 -12.22 9.94 27.74
N LEU A 94 -11.83 8.66 27.84
CA LEU A 94 -11.29 7.90 26.71
C LEU A 94 -12.32 7.04 25.97
N ARG A 95 -13.58 7.05 26.43
CA ARG A 95 -14.66 6.25 25.82
C ARG A 95 -14.81 6.51 24.33
N GLU A 96 -14.85 7.78 23.93
CA GLU A 96 -15.05 8.15 22.53
C GLU A 96 -13.85 7.79 21.67
N PHE A 97 -12.62 7.95 22.18
CA PHE A 97 -11.40 7.52 21.51
C PHE A 97 -11.38 6.01 21.26
N HIS A 98 -11.71 5.22 22.28
CA HIS A 98 -11.82 3.76 22.15
C HIS A 98 -12.94 3.34 21.16
N LEU A 99 -14.10 3.98 21.21
CA LEU A 99 -15.18 3.67 20.27
C LEU A 99 -14.80 4.05 18.84
N ASN A 100 -14.10 5.17 18.65
CA ASN A 100 -13.65 5.59 17.34
C ASN A 100 -12.52 4.70 16.81
N SER A 101 -11.55 4.29 17.64
CA SER A 101 -10.51 3.33 17.21
C SER A 101 -11.13 2.00 16.79
N LYS A 102 -12.21 1.58 17.46
CA LYS A 102 -12.93 0.35 17.13
C LYS A 102 -13.84 0.44 15.90
N TYR A 103 -14.56 1.54 15.71
CA TYR A 103 -15.67 1.62 14.75
C TYR A 103 -15.46 2.60 13.58
N LYS A 104 -14.61 3.63 13.72
CA LYS A 104 -14.45 4.67 12.68
C LYS A 104 -13.98 4.08 11.36
N ARG A 105 -12.94 3.26 11.41
CA ARG A 105 -12.44 2.45 10.30
C ARG A 105 -12.68 0.98 10.63
N ARG A 106 -13.39 0.26 9.77
CA ARG A 106 -13.68 -1.16 9.95
C ARG A 106 -13.04 -1.98 8.85
N LYS A 107 -12.23 -2.95 9.25
CA LYS A 107 -11.76 -3.99 8.35
C LYS A 107 -12.88 -5.00 8.08
N VAL A 108 -13.02 -5.39 6.83
CA VAL A 108 -14.03 -6.31 6.33
C VAL A 108 -13.36 -7.34 5.46
N PHE A 109 -13.28 -8.56 5.95
CA PHE A 109 -12.85 -9.73 5.18
C PHE A 109 -14.00 -10.25 4.32
N LEU A 110 -13.69 -10.76 3.12
CA LEU A 110 -14.66 -11.34 2.19
C LEU A 110 -15.05 -12.78 2.59
N VAL A 111 -15.48 -12.94 3.85
CA VAL A 111 -16.00 -14.18 4.41
C VAL A 111 -17.31 -13.91 5.14
N ARG A 112 -18.19 -14.92 5.20
CA ARG A 112 -19.54 -14.78 5.78
C ARG A 112 -19.56 -14.13 7.17
N GLN A 113 -18.75 -14.60 8.12
CA GLN A 113 -18.77 -14.12 9.52
C GLN A 113 -18.42 -12.63 9.62
N SER A 114 -17.49 -12.16 8.79
CA SER A 114 -17.08 -10.75 8.72
C SER A 114 -18.22 -9.86 8.24
N ILE A 115 -18.90 -10.28 7.17
CA ILE A 115 -20.01 -9.52 6.58
C ILE A 115 -21.24 -9.54 7.50
N GLU A 116 -21.55 -10.68 8.12
CA GLU A 116 -22.62 -10.77 9.13
C GLU A 116 -22.36 -9.84 10.32
N ASN A 117 -21.10 -9.75 10.77
CA ASN A 117 -20.72 -8.80 11.81
C ASN A 117 -20.91 -7.34 11.36
N LEU A 118 -20.56 -7.01 10.11
CA LEU A 118 -20.81 -5.69 9.54
C LEU A 118 -22.32 -5.37 9.49
N VAL A 119 -23.16 -6.34 9.10
CA VAL A 119 -24.62 -6.20 9.13
C VAL A 119 -25.12 -5.93 10.55
N LYS A 120 -24.64 -6.69 11.55
CA LYS A 120 -24.99 -6.47 12.96
C LYS A 120 -24.60 -5.08 13.43
N ILE A 121 -23.41 -4.60 13.10
CA ILE A 121 -22.96 -3.24 13.42
C ILE A 121 -23.85 -2.19 12.74
N SER A 122 -24.16 -2.39 11.46
CA SER A 122 -24.97 -1.46 10.67
C SER A 122 -26.41 -1.31 11.20
N GLN A 123 -26.93 -2.32 11.89
CA GLN A 123 -28.28 -2.36 12.45
C GLN A 123 -28.31 -2.19 13.98
N HIS A 124 -27.15 -1.93 14.61
CA HIS A 124 -27.06 -1.95 16.05
C HIS A 124 -27.85 -0.78 16.68
N PRO A 125 -28.76 -1.03 17.63
CA PRO A 125 -29.66 0.00 18.18
C PRO A 125 -28.94 1.09 18.95
N SER A 126 -27.71 0.86 19.39
CA SER A 126 -26.90 1.87 20.10
C SER A 126 -26.25 2.92 19.18
N GLY A 127 -26.57 2.93 17.89
CA GLY A 127 -26.04 3.91 16.94
C GLY A 127 -24.58 3.68 16.52
N MET A 128 -24.05 2.44 16.67
CA MET A 128 -22.67 2.14 16.23
C MET A 128 -22.47 2.34 14.72
N ASN A 129 -23.53 2.14 13.94
CA ASN A 129 -23.56 2.39 12.51
C ASN A 129 -23.22 3.84 12.12
N LEU A 130 -23.54 4.81 12.98
CA LEU A 130 -23.24 6.23 12.76
C LEU A 130 -21.74 6.52 12.88
N ARG A 131 -20.97 5.65 13.53
CA ARG A 131 -19.54 5.84 13.74
C ARG A 131 -18.70 5.34 12.57
N VAL A 132 -19.23 4.42 11.76
CA VAL A 132 -18.48 3.83 10.65
C VAL A 132 -18.35 4.84 9.51
N GLN A 133 -17.12 5.29 9.28
CA GLN A 133 -16.77 6.27 8.24
C GLN A 133 -15.96 5.64 7.10
N HIS A 134 -15.13 4.64 7.40
CA HIS A 134 -14.32 3.98 6.39
C HIS A 134 -14.44 2.46 6.48
N LEU A 135 -14.58 1.81 5.32
CA LEU A 135 -14.46 0.36 5.21
C LEU A 135 -13.15 0.02 4.51
N GLU A 136 -12.32 -0.75 5.20
CA GLU A 136 -11.14 -1.39 4.63
C GLU A 136 -11.52 -2.82 4.28
N ILE A 137 -11.86 -3.04 3.02
CA ILE A 137 -12.20 -4.37 2.54
C ILE A 137 -10.87 -5.08 2.28
N SER A 138 -10.75 -6.35 2.65
CA SER A 138 -9.54 -7.16 2.47
C SER A 138 -9.86 -8.46 1.74
N CYS A 139 -9.03 -8.81 0.75
CA CYS A 139 -9.06 -10.09 0.04
C CYS A 139 -8.31 -11.21 0.75
N GLN A 140 -7.62 -10.88 1.85
CA GLN A 140 -6.98 -11.87 2.68
C GLN A 140 -8.07 -12.72 3.35
N SER A 141 -7.87 -14.03 3.40
CA SER A 141 -8.78 -14.89 4.16
C SER A 141 -8.26 -15.04 5.58
N PRO A 142 -9.09 -14.81 6.61
CA PRO A 142 -8.70 -15.13 7.98
C PRO A 142 -8.46 -16.63 8.16
N TYR A 143 -8.96 -17.48 7.26
CA TYR A 143 -8.89 -18.95 7.35
C TYR A 143 -7.86 -19.59 6.39
N ALA A 144 -6.92 -18.85 5.81
CA ALA A 144 -5.96 -19.42 4.86
C ALA A 144 -4.95 -20.37 5.55
N LEU A 145 -4.98 -21.67 5.21
CA LEU A 145 -4.12 -22.73 5.79
C LEU A 145 -3.08 -23.32 4.83
N GLU A 146 -3.05 -22.89 3.57
CA GLU A 146 -2.41 -23.67 2.50
C GLU A 146 -0.89 -23.89 2.61
N GLY A 147 -0.18 -23.10 3.44
CA GLY A 147 1.26 -23.29 3.64
C GLY A 147 1.65 -24.51 4.48
N TYR A 148 0.82 -24.95 5.43
CA TYR A 148 1.28 -25.88 6.46
C TYR A 148 1.26 -27.36 6.05
N ARG A 149 0.27 -27.77 5.24
CA ARG A 149 0.20 -29.15 4.73
C ARG A 149 1.18 -29.40 3.58
N ARG A 150 1.40 -28.41 2.69
CA ARG A 150 2.21 -28.60 1.48
C ARG A 150 3.72 -28.63 1.73
N PHE A 151 4.21 -27.94 2.75
CA PHE A 151 5.66 -27.82 3.02
C PHE A 151 6.19 -28.73 4.15
N GLY A 152 5.41 -29.67 4.67
CA GLY A 152 5.90 -30.64 5.67
C GLY A 152 6.31 -30.05 7.03
N TYR A 153 6.08 -28.76 7.28
CA TYR A 153 6.46 -28.05 8.52
C TYR A 153 5.63 -28.45 9.76
N ASN A 154 4.61 -29.29 9.61
CA ASN A 154 3.66 -29.63 10.68
C ASN A 154 4.26 -30.40 11.87
N HIS A 155 5.40 -31.08 11.74
CA HIS A 155 5.90 -31.94 12.83
C HIS A 155 7.14 -31.43 13.57
N THR A 156 7.92 -30.52 12.99
CA THR A 156 9.15 -30.02 13.62
C THR A 156 8.90 -28.82 14.54
N LEU A 157 7.93 -27.95 14.21
CA LEU A 157 7.63 -26.75 15.02
C LEU A 157 6.76 -27.02 16.26
N LEU A 158 5.83 -27.98 16.19
CA LEU A 158 5.09 -28.46 17.38
C LEU A 158 6.00 -29.13 18.41
N LYS A 159 7.23 -29.50 18.01
CA LYS A 159 8.26 -30.05 18.89
C LYS A 159 9.21 -28.97 19.44
N SER A 160 9.00 -27.68 19.13
CA SER A 160 9.80 -26.63 19.76
C SER A 160 9.52 -26.60 21.26
N PRO A 161 10.52 -26.84 22.13
CA PRO A 161 10.35 -26.85 23.57
C PRO A 161 9.96 -25.47 24.16
N SER A 162 9.91 -24.42 23.33
CA SER A 162 9.61 -23.04 23.75
C SER A 162 8.12 -22.67 23.71
N LEU A 163 7.25 -23.47 23.08
CA LEU A 163 5.83 -23.14 22.95
C LEU A 163 5.03 -23.56 24.19
N LYS A 164 4.23 -22.64 24.73
CA LYS A 164 3.35 -22.93 25.86
C LYS A 164 2.16 -23.78 25.38
N LYS A 165 1.63 -24.65 26.25
CA LYS A 165 0.45 -25.49 25.95
C LYS A 165 -0.74 -24.70 25.38
N ASN A 166 -0.98 -23.49 25.90
CA ASN A 166 -2.06 -22.62 25.42
C ASN A 166 -1.83 -22.16 23.97
N GLU A 167 -0.58 -21.92 23.55
CA GLU A 167 -0.24 -21.52 22.18
C GLU A 167 -0.51 -22.67 21.20
N ILE A 168 -0.14 -23.89 21.58
CA ILE A 168 -0.42 -25.10 20.81
C ILE A 168 -1.93 -25.29 20.65
N ASN A 169 -2.70 -25.12 21.72
CA ASN A 169 -4.16 -25.24 21.66
C ASN A 169 -4.80 -24.21 20.72
N ILE A 170 -4.36 -22.95 20.78
CA ILE A 170 -4.86 -21.89 19.89
C ILE A 170 -4.57 -22.23 18.42
N MET A 171 -3.37 -22.74 18.13
CA MET A 171 -3.00 -23.15 16.78
C MET A 171 -3.85 -24.30 16.27
N LEU A 172 -3.98 -25.38 17.04
CA LEU A 172 -4.78 -26.55 16.64
C LEU A 172 -6.24 -26.18 16.41
N GLU A 173 -6.78 -25.28 17.23
CA GLU A 173 -8.15 -24.80 17.07
C GLU A 173 -8.30 -23.89 15.85
N SER A 174 -7.33 -23.03 15.57
CA SER A 174 -7.30 -22.22 14.34
C SER A 174 -7.27 -23.10 13.10
N ASP A 175 -6.44 -24.14 13.08
CA ASP A 175 -6.34 -25.11 11.99
C ASP A 175 -7.66 -25.85 11.80
N ARG A 176 -8.29 -26.29 12.89
CA ARG A 176 -9.59 -26.97 12.86
C ARG A 176 -10.69 -26.10 12.25
N VAL A 177 -10.80 -24.84 12.70
CA VAL A 177 -11.83 -23.89 12.21
C VAL A 177 -11.61 -23.57 10.73
N ALA A 178 -10.37 -23.37 10.33
CA ALA A 178 -10.09 -23.05 8.94
C ALA A 178 -10.29 -24.25 8.00
N GLU A 179 -9.98 -25.48 8.41
CA GLU A 179 -10.35 -26.69 7.65
C GLU A 179 -11.87 -26.81 7.48
N GLN A 180 -12.63 -26.58 8.56
CA GLN A 180 -14.08 -26.59 8.50
C GLN A 180 -14.61 -25.56 7.49
N TYR A 181 -14.06 -24.33 7.51
CA TYR A 181 -14.45 -23.29 6.55
C TYR A 181 -14.24 -23.74 5.11
N HIS A 182 -13.06 -24.28 4.75
CA HIS A 182 -12.77 -24.72 3.39
C HIS A 182 -13.63 -25.90 2.94
N THR A 183 -14.07 -26.77 3.85
CA THR A 183 -14.98 -27.87 3.49
C THR A 183 -16.44 -27.43 3.27
N GLU A 184 -16.86 -26.34 3.90
CA GLU A 184 -18.25 -25.88 3.90
C GLU A 184 -18.56 -24.83 2.81
N THR A 185 -17.54 -24.25 2.18
CA THR A 185 -17.72 -23.10 1.28
C THR A 185 -17.75 -23.46 -0.19
N ASP A 186 -18.95 -23.42 -0.78
CA ASP A 186 -19.14 -23.28 -2.22
C ASP A 186 -18.95 -21.80 -2.62
N THR A 187 -17.78 -21.53 -3.21
CA THR A 187 -17.29 -20.18 -3.53
C THR A 187 -18.26 -19.28 -4.29
N ASN A 188 -19.01 -19.82 -5.26
CA ASN A 188 -19.88 -19.01 -6.11
C ASN A 188 -21.17 -18.57 -5.38
N SER A 189 -21.82 -19.52 -4.69
CA SER A 189 -23.04 -19.26 -3.91
C SER A 189 -22.74 -18.33 -2.72
N GLU A 190 -21.58 -18.49 -2.09
CA GLU A 190 -21.15 -17.66 -0.98
C GLU A 190 -20.94 -16.20 -1.40
N MET A 191 -20.33 -15.93 -2.56
CA MET A 191 -20.06 -14.56 -3.01
C MET A 191 -21.36 -13.77 -3.25
N HIS A 192 -22.40 -14.40 -3.81
CA HIS A 192 -23.71 -13.78 -3.95
C HIS A 192 -24.34 -13.42 -2.59
N ALA A 193 -24.24 -14.32 -1.60
CA ALA A 193 -24.73 -14.08 -0.24
C ALA A 193 -23.94 -12.96 0.47
N ILE A 194 -22.63 -12.92 0.25
CA ILE A 194 -21.73 -11.86 0.72
C ILE A 194 -22.17 -10.51 0.15
N ASN A 195 -22.37 -10.41 -1.17
CA ASN A 195 -22.79 -9.16 -1.82
C ASN A 195 -24.15 -8.68 -1.33
N ALA A 196 -25.13 -9.57 -1.21
CA ALA A 196 -26.45 -9.22 -0.70
C ALA A 196 -26.39 -8.67 0.74
N SER A 197 -25.58 -9.31 1.58
CA SER A 197 -25.37 -8.88 2.97
C SER A 197 -24.57 -7.58 3.06
N LEU A 198 -23.57 -7.39 2.18
CA LEU A 198 -22.83 -6.14 2.08
C LEU A 198 -23.76 -5.00 1.69
N MET A 199 -24.61 -5.16 0.67
CA MET A 199 -25.61 -4.15 0.29
C MET A 199 -26.54 -3.79 1.44
N LYS A 200 -27.01 -4.80 2.16
CA LYS A 200 -27.83 -4.61 3.35
C LYS A 200 -27.08 -3.76 4.39
N ALA A 201 -25.81 -4.06 4.65
CA ALA A 201 -25.01 -3.28 5.58
C ALA A 201 -24.80 -1.84 5.10
N LEU A 202 -24.35 -1.65 3.86
CA LEU A 202 -24.08 -0.35 3.27
C LEU A 202 -25.30 0.57 3.31
N SER A 203 -26.51 0.04 3.09
CA SER A 203 -27.73 0.86 3.17
C SER A 203 -27.98 1.46 4.58
N ASN A 204 -27.40 0.86 5.62
CA ASN A 204 -27.56 1.26 7.03
C ASN A 204 -26.34 2.00 7.61
N LEU A 205 -25.33 2.34 6.79
CA LEU A 205 -24.16 3.12 7.18
C LEU A 205 -24.25 4.55 6.61
N PRO A 206 -24.91 5.50 7.31
CA PRO A 206 -25.21 6.82 6.76
C PRO A 206 -23.99 7.74 6.69
N ASN A 207 -23.02 7.57 7.59
CA ASN A 207 -21.82 8.41 7.67
C ASN A 207 -20.61 7.79 6.96
N LEU A 208 -20.84 6.82 6.08
CA LEU A 208 -19.77 6.20 5.32
C LEU A 208 -19.17 7.23 4.36
N GLU A 209 -17.87 7.48 4.50
CA GLU A 209 -17.09 8.44 3.72
C GLU A 209 -16.24 7.76 2.66
N GLY A 210 -15.84 6.50 2.84
CA GLY A 210 -15.09 5.85 1.78
C GLY A 210 -14.75 4.39 1.95
N PHE A 211 -14.16 3.87 0.88
CA PHE A 211 -13.71 2.49 0.74
C PHE A 211 -12.21 2.45 0.49
N CYS A 212 -11.54 1.52 1.16
CA CYS A 212 -10.16 1.15 0.93
C CYS A 212 -10.11 -0.34 0.63
N PHE A 213 -9.50 -0.70 -0.49
CA PHE A 213 -9.29 -2.06 -0.95
C PHE A 213 -7.86 -2.44 -0.58
N ALA A 214 -7.68 -3.24 0.47
CA ALA A 214 -6.37 -3.64 0.97
C ALA A 214 -5.89 -4.91 0.25
N ALA A 215 -4.87 -4.76 -0.59
CA ALA A 215 -4.13 -5.87 -1.20
C ALA A 215 -3.23 -6.54 -0.15
N GLY A 216 -3.16 -7.87 -0.18
CA GLY A 216 -2.75 -8.68 0.97
C GLY A 216 -1.26 -8.76 1.30
N GLU A 217 -0.44 -7.78 0.94
CA GLU A 217 1.01 -7.81 1.19
C GLU A 217 1.38 -7.41 2.62
N ARG A 218 0.68 -6.44 3.19
CA ARG A 218 0.74 -6.27 4.64
C ARG A 218 -0.10 -7.36 5.22
N VAL A 219 0.54 -8.25 5.94
CA VAL A 219 -0.17 -9.25 6.68
C VAL A 219 -1.11 -8.53 7.63
N ALA A 220 -2.41 -8.66 7.36
CA ALA A 220 -3.39 -8.11 8.26
C ALA A 220 -3.21 -8.81 9.61
N LYS A 221 -2.80 -8.01 10.59
CA LYS A 221 -2.91 -8.41 11.97
C LYS A 221 -4.39 -8.33 12.32
N LEU A 222 -4.96 -9.47 12.71
CA LEU A 222 -6.26 -9.46 13.35
C LEU A 222 -6.13 -8.81 14.72
N THR A 223 -7.05 -7.90 14.98
CA THR A 223 -7.33 -7.40 16.33
C THR A 223 -7.95 -8.51 17.19
N ARG A 224 -7.93 -8.35 18.51
CA ARG A 224 -8.53 -9.33 19.44
C ARG A 224 -10.03 -9.59 19.16
N PRO A 225 -10.88 -8.59 18.88
CA PRO A 225 -12.27 -8.85 18.51
C PRO A 225 -12.41 -9.64 17.21
N GLU A 226 -11.50 -9.44 16.25
CA GLU A 226 -11.51 -10.20 15.00
C GLU A 226 -11.08 -11.65 15.22
N TRP A 227 -10.06 -11.89 16.06
CA TRP A 227 -9.73 -13.24 16.50
C TRP A 227 -10.93 -13.93 17.16
N ASN A 228 -11.65 -13.24 18.04
CA ASN A 228 -12.86 -13.80 18.65
C ASN A 228 -14.03 -13.97 17.67
N LEU A 229 -14.07 -13.17 16.60
CA LEU A 229 -15.09 -13.27 15.57
C LEU A 229 -14.87 -14.52 14.71
N PHE A 230 -13.63 -14.76 14.29
CA PHE A 230 -13.27 -15.87 13.40
C PHE A 230 -12.96 -17.16 14.15
N TYR A 231 -12.48 -17.06 15.39
CA TYR A 231 -12.10 -18.19 16.24
C TYR A 231 -12.74 -18.05 17.64
N PRO A 232 -14.07 -18.14 17.74
CA PRO A 232 -14.81 -17.86 18.98
C PRO A 232 -14.46 -18.78 20.15
N SER A 233 -13.92 -19.97 19.86
CA SER A 233 -13.43 -20.93 20.84
C SER A 233 -12.21 -20.46 21.62
N LEU A 234 -11.43 -19.50 21.08
CA LEU A 234 -10.26 -18.93 21.76
C LEU A 234 -10.63 -18.06 22.96
N LYS A 235 -11.83 -17.46 22.95
CA LYS A 235 -12.38 -16.66 24.05
C LYS A 235 -11.38 -15.64 24.63
N LEU A 236 -10.72 -14.86 23.76
CA LEU A 236 -9.72 -13.89 24.17
C LEU A 236 -10.38 -12.72 24.91
N GLU A 237 -10.17 -12.66 26.22
CA GLU A 237 -10.72 -11.61 27.08
C GLU A 237 -9.97 -10.28 26.92
N PRO A 238 -10.62 -9.13 27.19
CA PRO A 238 -9.94 -7.84 27.33
C PRO A 238 -8.69 -7.91 28.21
N GLY A 239 -7.60 -7.30 27.77
CA GLY A 239 -6.33 -7.27 28.52
C GLY A 239 -5.49 -8.54 28.43
N MET A 240 -5.99 -9.62 27.81
CA MET A 240 -5.16 -10.77 27.49
C MET A 240 -4.14 -10.39 26.41
N ARG A 241 -2.86 -10.41 26.76
CA ARG A 241 -1.80 -10.27 25.75
C ARG A 241 -1.87 -11.45 24.79
N PHE A 242 -1.77 -11.16 23.50
CA PHE A 242 -1.53 -12.20 22.52
C PHE A 242 -0.29 -13.00 22.90
N PRO A 243 -0.40 -14.34 23.00
CA PRO A 243 0.74 -15.19 23.25
C PRO A 243 1.91 -14.84 22.33
N GLU A 244 3.11 -14.75 22.89
CA GLU A 244 4.32 -14.36 22.15
C GLU A 244 4.56 -15.28 20.95
N GLY A 245 4.21 -16.57 21.06
CA GLY A 245 4.28 -17.54 19.96
C GLY A 245 3.38 -17.20 18.76
N LEU A 246 2.27 -16.49 18.97
CA LEU A 246 1.39 -15.98 17.90
C LEU A 246 1.86 -14.64 17.32
N ARG A 247 2.72 -13.90 18.04
CA ARG A 247 3.39 -12.69 17.54
C ARG A 247 4.68 -13.02 16.78
N MET A 248 5.42 -14.02 17.26
CA MET A 248 6.71 -14.52 16.74
C MET A 248 6.55 -15.47 15.55
N ARG A 249 5.42 -16.19 15.49
CA ARG A 249 4.79 -16.40 14.20
C ARG A 249 4.39 -15.01 13.76
N LYS A 250 5.32 -14.29 13.11
CA LYS A 250 4.96 -13.41 12.02
C LYS A 250 3.79 -14.13 11.38
N ILE A 251 2.60 -13.53 11.38
CA ILE A 251 1.79 -13.73 10.21
C ILE A 251 1.27 -15.18 10.14
N THR A 252 0.08 -15.46 10.68
CA THR A 252 -0.81 -16.29 9.85
C THR A 252 -0.80 -15.57 8.52
N ASP A 253 -0.05 -16.09 7.53
CA ASP A 253 -0.06 -15.61 6.15
C ASP A 253 -1.52 -15.73 5.77
N MET A 254 -2.29 -14.68 6.03
CA MET A 254 -3.63 -14.55 5.53
C MET A 254 -3.40 -14.40 4.06
N ARG A 255 -3.26 -15.54 3.39
CA ARG A 255 -2.97 -15.55 1.98
C ARG A 255 -4.15 -14.89 1.33
N VAL A 256 -3.81 -14.10 0.34
CA VAL A 256 -4.75 -13.60 -0.64
C VAL A 256 -5.55 -14.81 -1.14
N SER A 257 -6.85 -14.83 -0.86
CA SER A 257 -7.70 -15.84 -1.47
C SER A 257 -7.79 -15.50 -2.96
N ARG A 258 -7.21 -16.33 -3.83
CA ARG A 258 -7.25 -16.09 -5.29
C ARG A 258 -8.67 -15.91 -5.78
N VAL A 259 -9.60 -16.71 -5.28
CA VAL A 259 -11.04 -16.58 -5.58
C VAL A 259 -11.59 -15.21 -5.12
N ALA A 260 -11.23 -14.77 -3.91
CA ALA A 260 -11.65 -13.45 -3.41
C ALA A 260 -11.01 -12.29 -4.20
N VAL A 261 -9.83 -12.47 -4.77
CA VAL A 261 -9.20 -11.47 -5.64
C VAL A 261 -9.81 -11.46 -7.03
N ASP A 262 -9.80 -12.59 -7.70
CA ASP A 262 -10.19 -12.70 -9.11
C ASP A 262 -11.68 -12.39 -9.29
N GLN A 263 -12.53 -12.85 -8.36
CA GLN A 263 -13.98 -12.71 -8.45
C GLN A 263 -14.53 -11.70 -7.45
N GLY A 264 -13.97 -11.65 -6.23
CA GLY A 264 -14.54 -10.87 -5.13
C GLY A 264 -14.50 -9.37 -5.39
N TRP A 265 -13.38 -8.81 -5.83
CA TRP A 265 -13.28 -7.34 -5.96
C TRP A 265 -14.19 -6.75 -7.02
N ASN A 266 -14.21 -7.33 -8.21
CA ASN A 266 -15.11 -6.91 -9.28
C ASN A 266 -16.56 -7.02 -8.84
N SER A 267 -16.91 -8.11 -8.15
CA SER A 267 -18.24 -8.35 -7.64
C SER A 267 -18.63 -7.34 -6.55
N ILE A 268 -17.73 -7.04 -5.62
CA ILE A 268 -17.93 -6.11 -4.51
C ILE A 268 -18.01 -4.66 -5.02
N LEU A 269 -17.15 -4.27 -5.94
CA LEU A 269 -17.21 -2.93 -6.52
C LEU A 269 -18.48 -2.75 -7.36
N ARG A 270 -18.83 -3.72 -8.22
CA ARG A 270 -20.12 -3.69 -8.95
C ARG A 270 -21.27 -3.57 -7.97
N THR A 271 -21.21 -4.28 -6.86
CA THR A 271 -22.20 -4.21 -5.78
C THR A 271 -22.30 -2.80 -5.19
N ILE A 272 -21.16 -2.18 -4.82
CA ILE A 272 -21.10 -0.79 -4.35
C ILE A 272 -21.66 0.19 -5.40
N CYS A 273 -21.25 0.04 -6.66
CA CYS A 273 -21.69 0.88 -7.77
C CYS A 273 -23.17 0.65 -8.15
N SER A 274 -23.79 -0.46 -7.71
CA SER A 274 -25.21 -0.78 -7.92
C SER A 274 -26.11 -0.23 -6.81
N MET A 275 -25.58 0.57 -5.88
CA MET A 275 -26.38 1.23 -4.85
C MET A 275 -27.39 2.18 -5.49
N SER A 276 -28.67 1.94 -5.21
CA SER A 276 -29.79 2.68 -5.80
C SER A 276 -29.87 4.16 -5.40
N LYS A 277 -29.14 4.56 -4.35
CA LYS A 277 -29.11 5.93 -3.85
C LYS A 277 -27.66 6.43 -3.85
N PRO A 278 -27.39 7.60 -4.46
CA PRO A 278 -26.13 8.29 -4.29
C PRO A 278 -25.84 8.51 -2.81
N LYS A 279 -24.57 8.43 -2.41
CA LYS A 279 -24.14 8.75 -1.05
C LYS A 279 -23.23 9.96 -1.07
N PRO A 280 -23.76 11.17 -0.78
CA PRO A 280 -22.97 12.41 -0.80
C PRO A 280 -21.81 12.44 0.20
N SER A 281 -21.85 11.61 1.23
CA SER A 281 -20.75 11.43 2.19
C SER A 281 -19.55 10.71 1.59
N LEU A 282 -19.75 9.87 0.57
CA LEU A 282 -18.67 9.12 -0.06
C LEU A 282 -17.75 10.05 -0.87
N ARG A 283 -16.50 10.13 -0.41
CA ARG A 283 -15.43 11.01 -0.90
C ARG A 283 -14.15 10.26 -1.24
N TYR A 284 -13.96 9.05 -0.69
CA TYR A 284 -12.74 8.28 -0.86
C TYR A 284 -13.01 6.91 -1.48
N LEU A 285 -12.25 6.59 -2.52
CA LEU A 285 -12.23 5.27 -3.13
C LEU A 285 -10.77 4.94 -3.46
N THR A 286 -10.17 4.02 -2.69
CA THR A 286 -8.72 3.81 -2.68
C THR A 286 -8.35 2.34 -2.70
N TRP A 287 -7.20 2.03 -3.32
CA TRP A 287 -6.53 0.74 -3.25
C TRP A 287 -5.20 0.94 -2.52
N GLU A 288 -4.86 0.05 -1.58
CA GLU A 288 -3.56 0.10 -0.90
C GLU A 288 -2.50 -0.44 -1.87
N HIS A 289 -1.58 0.43 -2.30
CA HIS A 289 -0.46 0.06 -3.19
C HIS A 289 0.46 -0.90 -2.47
N SER A 290 0.74 -2.00 -3.15
CA SER A 290 1.67 -3.00 -2.70
C SER A 290 2.39 -3.54 -3.95
N THR A 291 3.65 -3.90 -3.81
CA THR A 291 4.64 -4.15 -4.89
C THR A 291 4.37 -5.43 -5.71
N GLU A 292 3.38 -6.22 -5.32
CA GLU A 292 2.88 -7.41 -5.98
C GLU A 292 1.50 -7.11 -6.56
N THR A 293 1.38 -7.49 -7.82
CA THR A 293 0.43 -6.94 -8.78
C THR A 293 -1.01 -7.32 -8.45
N PHE A 294 -1.88 -6.31 -8.39
CA PHE A 294 -3.31 -6.51 -8.19
C PHE A 294 -3.98 -6.76 -9.54
N SER A 295 -4.19 -8.03 -9.90
CA SER A 295 -4.88 -8.37 -11.15
C SER A 295 -6.38 -8.05 -11.11
N ILE A 296 -6.79 -6.91 -11.66
CA ILE A 296 -8.18 -6.76 -12.11
C ILE A 296 -8.32 -7.56 -13.41
N ASN A 297 -8.57 -8.87 -13.29
CA ASN A 297 -8.87 -9.72 -14.45
C ASN A 297 -10.08 -9.23 -15.29
N ASP A 298 -10.82 -8.21 -14.83
CA ASP A 298 -11.98 -7.65 -15.52
C ASP A 298 -12.04 -6.12 -15.42
N ALA A 299 -10.96 -5.42 -15.80
CA ALA A 299 -10.95 -3.95 -15.85
C ALA A 299 -12.09 -3.38 -16.72
N SER A 300 -12.61 -4.18 -17.66
CA SER A 300 -13.83 -3.88 -18.43
C SER A 300 -15.06 -3.67 -17.53
N ALA A 301 -15.20 -4.49 -16.47
CA ALA A 301 -16.22 -4.34 -15.44
C ALA A 301 -16.11 -3.01 -14.70
N PHE A 302 -14.88 -2.70 -14.31
CA PHE A 302 -14.54 -1.53 -13.53
C PHE A 302 -14.87 -0.26 -14.31
N LEU A 303 -14.40 -0.18 -15.56
CA LEU A 303 -14.69 0.95 -16.44
C LEU A 303 -16.16 1.00 -16.89
N GLY A 304 -16.88 -0.12 -16.81
CA GLY A 304 -18.33 -0.18 -17.00
C GLY A 304 -19.15 0.36 -15.81
N CYS A 305 -18.54 0.55 -14.65
CA CYS A 305 -19.23 1.05 -13.46
C CYS A 305 -19.45 2.57 -13.54
N THR A 306 -20.68 3.01 -13.27
CA THR A 306 -21.05 4.43 -13.20
C THR A 306 -20.73 5.03 -11.83
N ILE A 307 -19.44 5.16 -11.50
CA ILE A 307 -18.94 5.62 -10.19
C ILE A 307 -19.63 6.92 -9.75
N LYS A 308 -19.81 7.88 -10.65
CA LYS A 308 -20.48 9.18 -10.38
C LYS A 308 -21.85 9.05 -9.73
N SER A 309 -22.61 8.01 -10.09
CA SER A 309 -23.97 7.82 -9.59
C SER A 309 -23.99 7.51 -8.09
N VAL A 310 -22.95 6.85 -7.59
CA VAL A 310 -22.81 6.48 -6.18
C VAL A 310 -21.95 7.47 -5.40
N PHE A 311 -20.92 8.02 -6.05
CA PHE A 311 -19.93 8.94 -5.49
C PHE A 311 -20.04 10.34 -6.11
N PRO A 312 -21.11 11.11 -5.84
CA PRO A 312 -21.30 12.42 -6.45
C PRO A 312 -20.25 13.47 -6.01
N ASN A 313 -19.60 13.25 -4.87
CA ASN A 313 -18.59 14.13 -4.26
C ASN A 313 -17.24 13.43 -4.09
N LEU A 314 -16.85 12.55 -5.02
CA LEU A 314 -15.56 11.86 -4.92
C LEU A 314 -14.42 12.90 -4.95
N GLN A 315 -13.61 12.92 -3.89
CA GLN A 315 -12.46 13.80 -3.74
C GLN A 315 -11.15 13.07 -3.97
N ILE A 316 -11.05 11.81 -3.54
CA ILE A 316 -9.83 11.00 -3.64
C ILE A 316 -10.14 9.71 -4.36
N LEU A 317 -9.45 9.48 -5.47
CA LEU A 317 -9.44 8.23 -6.21
C LEU A 317 -8.01 7.72 -6.32
N LYS A 318 -7.76 6.53 -5.78
CA LYS A 318 -6.47 5.84 -5.92
C LYS A 318 -6.70 4.43 -6.41
N VAL A 319 -6.36 4.11 -7.65
CA VAL A 319 -6.69 2.82 -8.28
C VAL A 319 -5.45 2.15 -8.82
N VAL A 320 -5.37 0.84 -8.65
CA VAL A 320 -4.42 -0.02 -9.35
C VAL A 320 -5.20 -0.78 -10.40
N LEU A 321 -4.78 -0.69 -11.65
CA LEU A 321 -5.41 -1.27 -12.82
C LEU A 321 -4.40 -2.20 -13.49
N ASP A 322 -4.67 -3.50 -13.42
CA ASP A 322 -3.84 -4.52 -14.03
C ASP A 322 -4.63 -5.15 -15.18
N PHE A 323 -4.00 -5.23 -16.35
CA PHE A 323 -4.63 -5.77 -17.54
C PHE A 323 -3.91 -7.03 -17.99
N ARG A 324 -4.63 -8.14 -17.89
CA ARG A 324 -4.23 -9.38 -18.55
C ARG A 324 -4.63 -9.39 -20.02
N THR A 325 -3.83 -10.12 -20.78
CA THR A 325 -3.60 -10.09 -22.23
C THR A 325 -4.81 -10.26 -23.15
N ASP A 326 -5.96 -10.63 -22.59
CA ASP A 326 -7.05 -11.26 -23.31
C ASP A 326 -8.13 -10.25 -23.73
N THR A 327 -8.07 -9.00 -23.25
CA THR A 327 -9.17 -8.02 -23.33
C THR A 327 -8.86 -6.76 -24.17
N THR A 328 -7.84 -6.86 -25.02
CA THR A 328 -6.94 -5.77 -25.46
C THR A 328 -7.51 -4.58 -26.25
N GLY A 329 -8.78 -4.56 -26.66
CA GLY A 329 -9.31 -3.42 -27.45
C GLY A 329 -10.27 -2.47 -26.74
N SER A 330 -11.06 -2.95 -25.77
CA SER A 330 -12.30 -2.24 -25.40
C SER A 330 -12.14 -1.18 -24.29
N TRP A 331 -11.11 -1.32 -23.45
CA TRP A 331 -11.00 -0.53 -22.23
C TRP A 331 -10.27 0.81 -22.47
N ARG A 332 -9.21 0.82 -23.29
CA ARG A 332 -8.41 2.03 -23.59
C ARG A 332 -9.27 3.13 -24.19
N ALA A 333 -10.13 2.79 -25.14
CA ALA A 333 -11.08 3.73 -25.74
C ALA A 333 -12.13 4.27 -24.74
N ARG A 334 -12.48 3.50 -23.70
CA ARG A 334 -13.46 3.87 -22.68
C ARG A 334 -12.85 4.64 -21.52
N PHE A 335 -11.55 4.52 -21.31
CA PHE A 335 -10.86 5.10 -20.17
C PHE A 335 -11.01 6.63 -20.05
N PRO A 336 -10.85 7.45 -21.12
CA PRO A 336 -11.08 8.89 -21.04
C PRO A 336 -12.51 9.24 -20.63
N GLN A 337 -13.48 8.52 -21.19
CA GLN A 337 -14.90 8.72 -20.89
C GLN A 337 -15.22 8.33 -19.45
N TRP A 338 -14.67 7.21 -18.99
CA TRP A 338 -14.79 6.76 -17.61
C TRP A 338 -14.19 7.78 -16.64
N LEU A 339 -12.96 8.23 -16.88
CA LEU A 339 -12.29 9.23 -16.02
C LEU A 339 -13.06 10.56 -16.01
N SER A 340 -13.56 10.99 -17.17
CA SER A 340 -14.45 12.16 -17.30
C SER A 340 -15.73 12.01 -16.48
N SER A 341 -16.23 10.78 -16.31
CA SER A 341 -17.49 10.55 -15.60
C SER A 341 -17.38 10.79 -14.09
N ILE A 342 -16.20 10.60 -13.49
CA ILE A 342 -16.00 10.62 -12.03
C ILE A 342 -16.35 11.98 -11.40
N GLY A 343 -16.24 13.06 -12.19
CA GLY A 343 -16.80 14.37 -11.87
C GLY A 343 -15.76 15.38 -11.36
N ALA A 344 -16.24 16.61 -11.17
CA ALA A 344 -15.36 17.77 -10.96
C ALA A 344 -14.91 18.03 -9.51
N ALA A 345 -15.37 17.21 -8.57
CA ALA A 345 -14.98 17.32 -7.16
C ALA A 345 -13.64 16.64 -6.85
N LEU A 346 -13.03 15.96 -7.83
CA LEU A 346 -11.80 15.19 -7.62
C LEU A 346 -10.62 16.12 -7.32
N GLU A 347 -10.02 15.93 -6.15
CA GLU A 347 -8.84 16.67 -5.67
C GLU A 347 -7.56 15.84 -5.77
N GLU A 348 -7.65 14.51 -5.62
CA GLU A 348 -6.52 13.60 -5.72
C GLU A 348 -6.84 12.43 -6.66
N LEU A 349 -5.98 12.24 -7.65
CA LEU A 349 -6.03 11.12 -8.59
C LEU A 349 -4.70 10.38 -8.57
N GLU A 350 -4.77 9.10 -8.27
CA GLU A 350 -3.65 8.16 -8.36
C GLU A 350 -4.10 6.97 -9.17
N ILE A 351 -3.40 6.70 -10.27
CA ILE A 351 -3.67 5.57 -11.14
C ILE A 351 -2.35 4.85 -11.36
N ASP A 352 -2.36 3.56 -11.07
CA ASP A 352 -1.22 2.69 -11.28
C ASP A 352 -1.61 1.59 -12.26
N PHE A 353 -1.08 1.70 -13.47
CA PHE A 353 -1.19 0.68 -14.49
C PHE A 353 -0.07 -0.33 -14.30
N ASN A 354 -0.48 -1.57 -14.07
CA ASN A 354 0.44 -2.69 -13.99
C ASN A 354 0.17 -3.60 -15.19
N GLU A 355 0.98 -3.49 -16.24
CA GLU A 355 0.91 -4.40 -17.38
C GLU A 355 1.86 -5.58 -17.11
N ASP A 356 1.44 -6.80 -17.47
CA ASP A 356 2.25 -8.02 -17.34
C ASP A 356 3.44 -7.92 -18.32
N ASP A 357 4.66 -8.27 -17.87
CA ASP A 357 5.91 -8.18 -18.65
C ASP A 357 5.96 -9.16 -19.85
N ASN A 358 4.97 -10.05 -19.96
CA ASN A 358 4.94 -11.14 -20.96
C ASN A 358 4.10 -10.86 -22.23
N LEU A 359 3.68 -9.62 -22.49
CA LEU A 359 2.86 -9.31 -23.68
C LEU A 359 3.72 -9.18 -24.96
N ASP A 360 3.09 -9.30 -26.13
CA ASP A 360 3.76 -9.05 -27.41
C ASP A 360 4.04 -7.55 -27.60
N ASP A 361 5.27 -7.20 -27.98
CA ASP A 361 5.80 -5.84 -28.25
C ASP A 361 4.86 -4.94 -29.10
N GLU A 362 4.03 -5.53 -29.97
CA GLU A 362 3.11 -4.78 -30.84
C GLU A 362 1.89 -4.20 -30.11
N LEU A 363 1.35 -4.90 -29.10
CA LEU A 363 0.18 -4.42 -28.32
C LEU A 363 0.56 -3.35 -27.30
N TYR A 364 1.84 -3.27 -26.94
CA TYR A 364 2.39 -2.23 -26.06
C TYR A 364 2.45 -0.85 -26.73
N GLN A 365 2.15 -0.74 -28.03
CA GLN A 365 2.35 0.51 -28.76
C GLN A 365 1.25 1.57 -28.58
N GLU A 366 0.10 1.20 -28.03
CA GLU A 366 -1.05 2.10 -27.96
C GLU A 366 -0.95 3.13 -26.83
N ILE A 367 -1.06 4.40 -27.20
CA ILE A 367 -1.13 5.53 -26.27
C ILE A 367 -2.45 5.48 -25.51
N ILE A 368 -2.40 5.74 -24.19
CA ILE A 368 -3.60 5.87 -23.36
C ILE A 368 -4.00 7.35 -23.32
N PRO A 369 -5.08 7.77 -24.00
CA PRO A 369 -5.50 9.16 -23.99
C PRO A 369 -6.05 9.55 -22.61
N LEU A 370 -5.77 10.78 -22.22
CA LEU A 370 -6.36 11.46 -21.07
C LEU A 370 -7.49 12.39 -21.55
N PRO A 371 -8.49 12.65 -20.70
CA PRO A 371 -9.65 13.44 -21.10
C PRO A 371 -9.30 14.91 -21.31
N GLU A 372 -9.68 15.46 -22.47
CA GLU A 372 -9.44 16.87 -22.85
C GLU A 372 -10.51 17.83 -22.32
N VAL A 373 -11.32 17.41 -21.35
CA VAL A 373 -12.43 18.21 -20.83
C VAL A 373 -12.04 18.81 -19.48
N HIS A 374 -12.46 20.06 -19.22
CA HIS A 374 -12.24 20.84 -17.98
C HIS A 374 -12.75 20.21 -16.67
N LEU A 375 -13.16 18.95 -16.69
CA LEU A 375 -13.81 18.26 -15.59
C LEU A 375 -12.89 18.12 -14.37
N LEU A 376 -11.57 17.99 -14.54
CA LEU A 376 -10.63 17.83 -13.43
C LEU A 376 -9.88 19.12 -13.05
N SER A 377 -10.50 20.28 -13.25
CA SER A 377 -9.89 21.58 -12.91
C SER A 377 -9.65 21.79 -11.41
N GLY A 378 -10.28 21.01 -10.53
CA GLY A 378 -10.05 21.00 -9.09
C GLY A 378 -8.86 20.16 -8.62
N LEU A 379 -8.19 19.43 -9.53
CA LEU A 379 -7.19 18.44 -9.17
C LEU A 379 -5.94 19.06 -8.54
N ARG A 380 -5.63 18.66 -7.31
CA ARG A 380 -4.49 19.13 -6.51
C ARG A 380 -3.32 18.17 -6.56
N LYS A 381 -3.59 16.87 -6.68
CA LYS A 381 -2.58 15.81 -6.74
C LYS A 381 -2.87 14.86 -7.89
N LEU A 382 -1.84 14.60 -8.70
CA LEU A 382 -1.87 13.64 -9.79
C LEU A 382 -0.68 12.68 -9.66
N ASN A 383 -0.95 11.40 -9.55
CA ASN A 383 0.04 10.32 -9.57
C ASN A 383 -0.32 9.36 -10.72
N LEU A 384 0.55 9.26 -11.72
CA LEU A 384 0.39 8.34 -12.84
C LEU A 384 1.57 7.36 -12.86
N HIS A 385 1.27 6.07 -12.82
CA HIS A 385 2.26 5.00 -12.84
C HIS A 385 1.96 4.02 -13.98
N GLY A 386 2.96 3.62 -14.76
CA GLY A 386 2.81 2.61 -15.81
C GLY A 386 2.04 3.08 -17.05
N PHE A 387 2.02 4.38 -17.32
CA PHE A 387 1.27 4.93 -18.46
C PHE A 387 2.13 5.04 -19.72
N ARG A 388 1.55 4.67 -20.87
CA ARG A 388 2.03 5.12 -22.17
C ARG A 388 1.34 6.42 -22.59
N LEU A 389 2.07 7.53 -22.56
CA LEU A 389 1.52 8.88 -22.74
C LEU A 389 1.89 9.49 -24.10
N ASP A 390 0.96 10.28 -24.63
CA ASP A 390 1.25 11.30 -25.64
C ASP A 390 1.47 12.64 -24.95
N ALA A 391 2.58 13.31 -25.26
CA ALA A 391 2.95 14.55 -24.59
C ALA A 391 1.99 15.69 -24.91
N GLU A 392 1.43 15.76 -26.12
CA GLU A 392 0.48 16.81 -26.49
C GLU A 392 -0.83 16.67 -25.70
N ASN A 393 -1.42 15.48 -25.73
CA ASN A 393 -2.63 15.17 -24.98
C ASN A 393 -2.43 15.37 -23.46
N PHE A 394 -1.27 14.97 -22.92
CA PHE A 394 -0.98 15.19 -21.51
C PHE A 394 -0.81 16.67 -21.16
N ILE A 395 -0.18 17.47 -22.02
CA ILE A 395 -0.08 18.93 -21.84
C ILE A 395 -1.46 19.59 -21.86
N VAL A 396 -2.33 19.18 -22.80
CA VAL A 396 -3.74 19.65 -22.86
C VAL A 396 -4.47 19.32 -21.56
N PHE A 397 -4.35 18.09 -21.08
CA PHE A 397 -4.90 17.65 -19.81
C PHE A 397 -4.40 18.52 -18.63
N LEU A 398 -3.08 18.70 -18.53
CA LEU A 398 -2.45 19.49 -17.46
C LEU A 398 -2.87 20.96 -17.50
N ALA A 399 -3.11 21.52 -18.69
CA ALA A 399 -3.58 22.90 -18.85
C ALA A 399 -4.89 23.16 -18.08
N HIS A 400 -5.77 22.16 -17.98
CA HIS A 400 -7.03 22.27 -17.25
C HIS A 400 -6.85 22.33 -15.72
N CYS A 401 -5.77 21.77 -15.18
CA CYS A 401 -5.47 21.75 -13.75
C CYS A 401 -4.32 22.69 -13.34
N LYS A 402 -3.85 23.55 -14.25
CA LYS A 402 -2.77 24.53 -14.02
C LYS A 402 -2.94 25.38 -12.75
N GLY A 403 -4.18 25.81 -12.44
CA GLY A 403 -4.47 26.65 -11.28
C GLY A 403 -4.46 25.92 -9.94
N SER A 404 -4.75 24.62 -9.95
CA SER A 404 -5.06 23.80 -8.76
C SER A 404 -3.98 22.77 -8.42
N LEU A 405 -3.27 22.25 -9.42
CA LEU A 405 -2.26 21.20 -9.25
C LEU A 405 -1.11 21.68 -8.37
N ARG A 406 -0.77 20.87 -7.36
CA ARG A 406 0.31 21.12 -6.39
C ARG A 406 1.29 19.95 -6.30
N GLU A 407 0.84 18.74 -6.56
CA GLU A 407 1.67 17.54 -6.53
C GLU A 407 1.50 16.77 -7.84
N LEU A 408 2.61 16.44 -8.49
CA LEU A 408 2.63 15.64 -9.71
C LEU A 408 3.70 14.55 -9.59
N THR A 409 3.29 13.29 -9.67
CA THR A 409 4.17 12.14 -9.70
C THR A 409 3.94 11.36 -10.98
N LEU A 410 5.01 11.13 -11.72
CA LEU A 410 5.04 10.40 -12.97
C LEU A 410 6.05 9.27 -12.82
N CYS A 411 5.59 8.02 -12.86
CA CYS A 411 6.45 6.86 -12.66
C CYS A 411 6.24 5.85 -13.79
N ARG A 412 7.30 5.15 -14.21
CA ARG A 412 7.21 4.06 -15.21
C ARG A 412 6.46 4.50 -16.46
N LEU A 413 6.84 5.66 -17.01
CA LEU A 413 6.16 6.21 -18.18
C LEU A 413 6.82 5.73 -19.47
N ALA A 414 6.01 5.26 -20.41
CA ALA A 414 6.42 5.05 -21.79
C ALA A 414 5.99 6.25 -22.64
N MET A 415 6.90 6.83 -23.41
CA MET A 415 6.61 7.92 -24.34
C MET A 415 7.42 7.74 -25.63
N PRO A 416 6.82 7.94 -26.81
CA PRO A 416 7.61 8.08 -28.04
C PRO A 416 8.60 9.23 -27.86
N ASN A 417 9.88 9.07 -28.22
CA ASN A 417 10.89 10.12 -28.06
C ASN A 417 10.88 10.72 -26.63
N ALA A 418 11.03 9.87 -25.61
CA ALA A 418 10.90 10.24 -24.19
C ALA A 418 11.75 11.47 -23.82
N LYS A 419 12.95 11.59 -24.40
CA LYS A 419 13.85 12.73 -24.22
C LYS A 419 13.21 14.07 -24.60
N GLU A 420 12.67 14.18 -25.82
CA GLU A 420 11.97 15.35 -26.34
C GLU A 420 10.69 15.64 -25.55
N ASN A 421 9.90 14.60 -25.29
CA ASN A 421 8.59 14.70 -24.69
C ASN A 421 8.64 15.08 -23.21
N CYS A 422 9.54 14.46 -22.43
CA CYS A 422 9.77 14.86 -21.04
C CYS A 422 10.25 16.30 -20.96
N PHE A 423 11.19 16.70 -21.82
CA PHE A 423 11.66 18.09 -21.87
C PHE A 423 10.52 19.08 -22.18
N LYS A 424 9.64 18.72 -23.12
CA LYS A 424 8.46 19.52 -23.46
C LYS A 424 7.51 19.68 -22.27
N ILE A 425 7.22 18.59 -21.57
CA ILE A 425 6.37 18.59 -20.35
C ILE A 425 7.01 19.47 -19.27
N LEU A 426 8.32 19.32 -19.02
CA LEU A 426 9.03 20.12 -18.02
C LEU A 426 8.97 21.63 -18.34
N LYS A 427 9.18 22.02 -19.61
CA LYS A 427 9.01 23.41 -20.05
C LYS A 427 7.58 23.92 -19.85
N PHE A 428 6.59 23.09 -20.16
CA PHE A 428 5.19 23.45 -19.95
C PHE A 428 4.87 23.65 -18.45
N LEU A 429 5.34 22.76 -17.58
CA LEU A 429 5.14 22.87 -16.13
C LEU A 429 5.83 24.12 -15.55
N ASN A 430 7.00 24.50 -16.06
CA ASN A 430 7.68 25.74 -15.67
C ASN A 430 6.86 27.00 -16.01
N SER A 431 5.94 26.93 -16.98
CA SER A 431 5.16 28.06 -17.49
C SER A 431 3.95 28.45 -16.62
N GLY A 432 4.07 28.41 -15.29
CA GLY A 432 3.08 28.99 -14.36
C GLY A 432 2.25 28.00 -13.54
N PHE A 433 2.74 26.78 -13.34
CA PHE A 433 2.24 25.90 -12.28
C PHE A 433 2.83 26.31 -10.92
N LYS A 434 2.09 26.06 -9.84
CA LYS A 434 2.55 26.26 -8.45
C LYS A 434 2.77 24.91 -7.76
N LEU A 435 3.53 24.03 -8.40
CA LEU A 435 3.87 22.72 -7.85
C LEU A 435 4.70 22.90 -6.58
N ARG A 436 4.35 22.15 -5.54
CA ARG A 436 5.11 21.98 -4.30
C ARG A 436 5.95 20.70 -4.31
N LEU A 437 5.51 19.73 -5.10
CA LEU A 437 6.17 18.46 -5.29
C LEU A 437 6.03 18.03 -6.75
N PHE A 438 7.15 17.68 -7.37
CA PHE A 438 7.19 16.98 -8.64
C PHE A 438 8.15 15.81 -8.54
N LYS A 439 7.71 14.66 -9.05
CA LYS A 439 8.52 13.46 -9.15
C LYS A 439 8.38 12.89 -10.55
N LEU A 440 9.50 12.69 -11.22
CA LEU A 440 9.61 11.95 -12.47
C LEU A 440 10.54 10.76 -12.19
N LYS A 441 9.98 9.55 -12.22
CA LYS A 441 10.70 8.30 -12.04
C LYS A 441 10.61 7.48 -13.30
N LEU A 442 11.65 7.50 -14.11
CA LEU A 442 11.71 6.77 -15.37
C LEU A 442 12.38 5.41 -15.18
N GLN A 443 13.21 5.26 -14.14
CA GLN A 443 14.11 4.11 -13.96
C GLN A 443 13.57 3.02 -13.00
N ASP A 444 12.34 3.16 -12.49
CA ASP A 444 11.74 2.22 -11.54
C ASP A 444 11.19 0.98 -12.31
N TYR A 445 11.85 -0.19 -12.18
CA TYR A 445 11.43 -1.52 -12.68
C TYR A 445 11.13 -1.66 -14.20
N GLY A 446 12.01 -2.37 -14.91
CA GLY A 446 11.66 -3.27 -16.02
C GLY A 446 11.24 -2.67 -17.37
N CYS A 447 10.91 -1.37 -17.47
CA CYS A 447 10.49 -0.79 -18.75
C CYS A 447 11.55 -0.82 -19.86
N ASP A 448 12.81 -1.10 -19.54
CA ASP A 448 13.90 -1.22 -20.52
C ASP A 448 13.98 -2.61 -21.17
N SER A 449 13.23 -3.63 -20.71
CA SER A 449 13.25 -4.96 -21.34
C SER A 449 12.37 -5.08 -22.59
N LEU A 450 11.52 -4.08 -22.89
CA LEU A 450 10.60 -4.09 -24.03
C LEU A 450 11.17 -3.48 -25.31
N VAL A 451 12.46 -3.12 -25.31
CA VAL A 451 13.11 -2.67 -26.53
C VAL A 451 14.38 -3.49 -26.70
N SER A 452 14.33 -4.51 -27.55
CA SER A 452 15.53 -5.23 -28.03
C SER A 452 16.47 -4.35 -28.88
N GLU A 453 16.16 -3.06 -29.03
CA GLU A 453 17.01 -2.08 -29.67
C GLU A 453 18.04 -1.54 -28.67
N VAL A 454 19.22 -1.22 -29.20
CA VAL A 454 20.32 -0.61 -28.47
C VAL A 454 19.81 0.65 -27.75
N ILE A 455 19.69 0.59 -26.42
CA ILE A 455 19.34 1.74 -25.60
C ILE A 455 20.45 2.80 -25.81
N GLU A 456 20.12 3.88 -26.52
CA GLU A 456 21.08 4.95 -26.82
C GLU A 456 21.34 5.88 -25.63
N TYR A 457 20.43 5.90 -24.64
CA TYR A 457 20.50 6.79 -23.47
C TYR A 457 19.57 6.31 -22.33
N LEU A 458 19.85 6.78 -21.10
CA LEU A 458 18.99 6.56 -19.93
C LEU A 458 18.70 7.90 -19.25
N LEU A 459 17.42 8.32 -19.25
CA LEU A 459 17.03 9.58 -18.63
C LEU A 459 17.03 9.46 -17.10
N PRO A 460 17.56 10.45 -16.36
CA PRO A 460 17.59 10.42 -14.91
C PRO A 460 16.22 10.67 -14.28
N ASP A 461 16.04 10.17 -13.06
CA ASP A 461 14.94 10.51 -12.19
C ASP A 461 15.09 11.95 -11.66
N LEU A 462 13.96 12.65 -11.53
CA LEU A 462 13.91 14.02 -11.02
C LEU A 462 12.95 14.09 -9.83
N GLU A 463 13.43 14.58 -8.69
CA GLU A 463 12.60 14.92 -7.54
C GLU A 463 12.79 16.39 -7.18
N ILE A 464 11.70 17.13 -7.16
CA ILE A 464 11.72 18.57 -6.89
C ILE A 464 10.72 18.87 -5.79
N VAL A 465 11.25 19.42 -4.69
CA VAL A 465 10.49 19.78 -3.49
C VAL A 465 10.58 21.29 -3.30
N GLY A 466 9.43 21.93 -3.13
CA GLY A 466 9.33 23.39 -3.01
C GLY A 466 8.57 24.02 -4.18
N ASP A 467 8.45 25.34 -4.15
CA ASP A 467 7.68 26.10 -5.15
C ASP A 467 8.45 26.19 -6.47
N TRP A 468 7.97 25.49 -7.49
CA TRP A 468 8.58 25.47 -8.83
C TRP A 468 8.70 26.84 -9.48
N SER A 469 7.89 27.81 -9.08
CA SER A 469 7.95 29.17 -9.65
C SER A 469 9.08 30.05 -9.11
N LEU A 470 9.89 29.54 -8.16
CA LEU A 470 10.99 30.28 -7.56
C LEU A 470 12.34 29.86 -8.16
N HIS A 471 13.14 30.86 -8.57
CA HIS A 471 14.51 30.68 -9.09
C HIS A 471 15.50 30.05 -8.10
N SER A 472 15.08 29.89 -6.84
CA SER A 472 15.87 29.28 -5.77
C SER A 472 15.58 27.79 -5.58
N THR A 473 14.55 27.24 -6.23
CA THR A 473 14.16 25.85 -6.06
C THR A 473 15.25 24.94 -6.62
N VAL A 474 15.66 23.99 -5.79
CA VAL A 474 16.71 23.01 -6.10
C VAL A 474 16.03 21.68 -6.39
N CYS A 475 16.26 21.16 -7.58
CA CYS A 475 15.95 19.81 -8.00
C CYS A 475 17.02 18.85 -7.50
N LYS A 476 16.57 17.72 -6.94
CA LYS A 476 17.38 16.53 -6.74
C LYS A 476 17.27 15.69 -8.02
N VAL A 477 18.39 15.49 -8.69
CA VAL A 477 18.51 14.67 -9.90
C VAL A 477 19.17 13.38 -9.46
N GLU A 478 18.57 12.24 -9.74
CA GLU A 478 19.14 10.94 -9.41
C GLU A 478 19.23 10.12 -10.68
N GLY A 479 20.35 9.44 -10.87
CA GLY A 479 20.46 8.43 -11.90
C GLY A 479 20.83 7.10 -11.29
N TRP A 480 20.26 6.06 -11.86
CA TRP A 480 20.52 4.70 -11.52
C TRP A 480 21.79 4.23 -12.22
N ASP A 481 22.73 3.76 -11.41
CA ASP A 481 23.90 3.00 -11.83
C ASP A 481 23.88 1.74 -10.96
N PRO A 482 23.89 0.52 -11.55
CA PRO A 482 23.87 -0.74 -10.82
C PRO A 482 24.95 -0.85 -9.73
N LYS A 483 26.04 -0.08 -9.83
CA LYS A 483 27.20 -0.17 -8.92
C LYS A 483 27.19 0.88 -7.81
N ILE A 484 26.81 2.13 -8.07
CA ILE A 484 26.99 3.23 -7.10
C ILE A 484 25.78 4.16 -6.99
N GLY A 485 24.97 4.32 -8.05
CA GLY A 485 23.98 5.40 -8.15
C GLY A 485 24.62 6.79 -8.06
N TRP A 486 23.98 7.81 -8.64
CA TRP A 486 24.47 9.18 -8.51
C TRP A 486 23.33 10.14 -8.17
N SER A 487 23.67 11.21 -7.46
CA SER A 487 22.71 12.24 -7.05
C SER A 487 23.33 13.62 -7.16
N LEU A 488 22.69 14.49 -7.95
CA LEU A 488 23.08 15.87 -8.17
C LEU A 488 22.00 16.82 -7.63
N LYS A 489 22.41 18.06 -7.36
CA LYS A 489 21.51 19.15 -6.99
C LYS A 489 21.63 20.26 -8.03
N LYS A 490 20.55 20.55 -8.73
CA LYS A 490 20.51 21.52 -9.84
C LYS A 490 19.34 22.48 -9.68
N HIS A 491 19.42 23.65 -10.30
CA HIS A 491 18.30 24.60 -10.32
C HIS A 491 17.48 24.40 -11.59
N LEU A 492 16.34 23.70 -11.51
CA LEU A 492 15.59 23.29 -12.70
C LEU A 492 15.22 24.47 -13.62
N GLU A 493 14.70 25.57 -13.06
CA GLU A 493 14.30 26.74 -13.86
C GLU A 493 15.47 27.30 -14.68
N ARG A 494 16.66 27.41 -14.07
CA ARG A 494 17.86 27.90 -14.77
C ARG A 494 18.27 26.98 -15.91
N GLU A 495 18.18 25.67 -15.70
CA GLU A 495 18.51 24.67 -16.71
C GLU A 495 17.49 24.68 -17.86
N LEU A 496 16.19 24.81 -17.55
CA LEU A 496 15.14 24.89 -18.57
C LEU A 496 15.20 26.17 -19.41
N ASP A 497 15.60 27.30 -18.79
CA ASP A 497 15.73 28.60 -19.47
C ASP A 497 17.03 28.70 -20.29
N ALA A 498 18.13 28.10 -19.80
CA ALA A 498 19.41 28.12 -20.50
C ALA A 498 19.40 27.27 -21.78
N HIS A 499 18.57 26.22 -21.82
CA HIS A 499 18.62 25.22 -22.88
C HIS A 499 17.33 25.20 -23.72
N ASN A 500 17.50 25.30 -25.04
CA ASN A 500 16.39 25.18 -26.00
C ASN A 500 16.34 23.83 -26.73
N SER A 501 17.31 22.96 -26.47
CA SER A 501 17.41 21.61 -27.03
C SER A 501 17.32 20.59 -25.89
N PRO A 502 16.56 19.48 -26.07
CA PRO A 502 16.50 18.39 -25.11
C PRO A 502 17.89 17.83 -24.77
N ASP A 503 18.75 17.59 -25.77
CA ASP A 503 20.08 17.01 -25.55
C ASP A 503 20.93 17.87 -24.62
N LYS A 504 20.97 19.18 -24.88
CA LYS A 504 21.73 20.13 -24.06
C LYS A 504 21.19 20.22 -22.63
N PHE A 505 19.88 20.14 -22.48
CA PHE A 505 19.23 20.13 -21.18
C PHE A 505 19.60 18.89 -20.39
N TRP A 506 19.44 17.71 -20.98
CA TRP A 506 19.73 16.44 -20.32
C TRP A 506 21.22 16.28 -20.02
N ASP A 507 22.09 16.76 -20.91
CA ASP A 507 23.54 16.83 -20.68
C ASP A 507 23.88 17.71 -19.47
N SER A 508 23.30 18.91 -19.39
CA SER A 508 23.56 19.85 -18.30
C SER A 508 22.97 19.43 -16.95
N ILE A 509 21.75 18.89 -16.93
CA ILE A 509 21.06 18.51 -15.70
C ILE A 509 21.70 17.27 -15.05
N SER A 510 22.31 16.39 -15.86
CA SER A 510 22.95 15.15 -15.42
C SER A 510 24.49 15.19 -15.42
N ASP A 511 25.12 16.31 -15.79
CA ASP A 511 26.57 16.40 -16.04
C ASP A 511 27.08 15.36 -17.07
N GLY A 512 26.28 15.09 -18.11
CA GLY A 512 26.57 14.16 -19.20
C GLY A 512 26.33 12.68 -18.89
N LEU A 513 25.96 12.34 -17.64
CA LEU A 513 25.82 10.95 -17.18
C LEU A 513 24.64 10.19 -17.83
N TRP A 514 23.71 10.89 -18.47
CA TRP A 514 22.54 10.28 -19.13
C TRP A 514 22.85 9.51 -20.44
N VAL A 515 24.05 9.72 -21.03
CA VAL A 515 24.54 9.03 -22.26
C VAL A 515 25.79 8.21 -21.97
N ASP A 516 26.10 7.92 -20.69
CA ASP A 516 27.35 7.23 -20.37
C ASP A 516 27.33 5.79 -20.89
N SER A 517 28.20 5.54 -21.88
CA SER A 517 28.37 4.25 -22.54
C SER A 517 28.77 3.11 -21.59
N GLU A 518 29.39 3.38 -20.44
CA GLU A 518 29.71 2.34 -19.45
C GLU A 518 28.47 1.88 -18.69
N ILE A 519 27.54 2.81 -18.41
CA ILE A 519 26.23 2.51 -17.83
C ILE A 519 25.41 1.70 -18.83
N LEU A 520 25.35 2.14 -20.09
CA LEU A 520 24.64 1.44 -21.17
C LEU A 520 25.21 0.04 -21.46
N LYS A 521 26.55 -0.13 -21.38
CA LYS A 521 27.19 -1.45 -21.52
C LYS A 521 26.88 -2.39 -20.36
N SER A 522 26.69 -1.87 -19.14
CA SER A 522 26.35 -2.74 -18.00
C SER A 522 24.98 -3.43 -18.18
N PHE A 523 24.07 -2.83 -18.97
CA PHE A 523 22.78 -3.41 -19.31
C PHE A 523 22.82 -4.46 -20.43
N SER A 524 23.85 -4.43 -21.28
CA SER A 524 23.93 -5.33 -22.44
C SER A 524 24.62 -6.68 -22.14
N TYR A 525 25.10 -6.92 -20.91
CA TYR A 525 26.02 -8.03 -20.61
C TYR A 525 25.43 -9.22 -19.86
N GLU A 526 24.16 -9.22 -19.43
CA GLU A 526 23.61 -10.30 -18.58
C GLU A 526 22.94 -11.48 -19.32
N ASP A 527 22.74 -11.44 -20.65
CA ASP A 527 22.09 -12.56 -21.39
C ASP A 527 23.01 -13.32 -22.37
N SER A 528 24.32 -13.08 -22.31
CA SER A 528 25.28 -13.75 -23.20
C SER A 528 26.16 -14.81 -22.53
N ASP A 529 25.72 -15.40 -21.41
CA ASP A 529 26.35 -16.61 -20.88
C ASP A 529 25.94 -17.84 -21.71
N GLU A 530 26.73 -18.05 -22.77
CA GLU A 530 27.31 -19.34 -23.15
C GLU A 530 26.50 -20.60 -22.78
N SER A 531 25.34 -20.80 -23.41
CA SER A 531 24.86 -22.15 -23.68
C SER A 531 25.75 -22.78 -24.76
N ASN A 532 26.92 -23.24 -24.30
CA ASN A 532 27.80 -24.12 -25.04
C ASN A 532 27.00 -25.35 -25.49
N SER A 533 26.68 -25.37 -26.78
CA SER A 533 25.91 -26.39 -27.45
C SER A 533 26.73 -27.68 -27.58
N ASN A 534 26.58 -28.58 -26.61
CA ASN A 534 26.80 -30.00 -26.87
C ASN A 534 25.47 -30.62 -27.31
N SER A 535 25.28 -30.66 -28.62
CA SER A 535 24.27 -31.43 -29.31
C SER A 535 24.38 -32.92 -28.95
N ILE A 536 23.37 -33.45 -28.28
CA ILE A 536 23.01 -34.88 -28.31
C ILE A 536 21.57 -34.95 -28.81
N GLY A 537 21.37 -35.78 -29.84
CA GLY A 537 20.22 -35.76 -30.73
C GLY A 537 18.89 -36.23 -30.14
N PRO A 538 17.82 -36.15 -30.94
CA PRO A 538 16.47 -36.50 -30.52
C PRO A 538 16.23 -38.00 -30.73
N ASP A 539 16.27 -38.77 -29.64
CA ASP A 539 15.72 -40.12 -29.61
C ASP A 539 14.56 -40.18 -28.60
N ASP A 540 13.40 -40.55 -29.13
CA ASP A 540 12.29 -41.29 -28.52
C ASP A 540 11.97 -41.08 -27.03
N TYR A 541 10.87 -40.37 -26.78
CA TYR A 541 9.97 -40.70 -25.68
C TYR A 541 8.51 -40.73 -26.17
N ASP A 542 8.17 -41.88 -26.75
CA ASP A 542 6.84 -42.46 -26.73
C ASP A 542 6.71 -43.25 -25.41
N SER A 543 5.75 -42.91 -24.56
CA SER A 543 5.09 -43.86 -23.64
C SER A 543 4.05 -43.17 -22.75
N ASP A 544 2.80 -43.49 -23.06
CA ASP A 544 1.80 -43.98 -22.11
C ASP A 544 1.62 -43.24 -20.78
N TYR A 545 0.56 -42.42 -20.71
CA TYR A 545 -0.38 -42.48 -19.59
C TYR A 545 -1.77 -42.02 -20.06
N LYS A 546 -2.50 -42.94 -20.69
CA LYS A 546 -3.97 -42.89 -20.80
C LYS A 546 -4.56 -44.10 -20.09
N ASP A 547 -5.70 -43.82 -19.49
CA ASP A 547 -6.64 -44.70 -18.79
C ASP A 547 -6.28 -45.03 -17.33
N TRP A 548 -7.18 -44.73 -16.40
CA TRP A 548 -8.16 -45.68 -15.86
C TRP A 548 -9.14 -44.97 -14.87
N PHE A 549 -10.44 -45.04 -15.22
CA PHE A 549 -11.69 -45.10 -14.41
C PHE A 549 -12.05 -43.98 -13.40
N LEU A 550 -13.23 -43.33 -13.39
CA LEU A 550 -14.64 -43.81 -13.38
C LEU A 550 -14.96 -44.83 -12.27
N ILE A 551 -15.21 -44.32 -11.06
CA ILE A 551 -16.41 -44.59 -10.22
C ILE A 551 -16.82 -43.26 -9.59
#